data_AF-A0A5J5J2A0-F1
#
_entry.id   AF-A0A5J5J2A0-F1
#
_cell.length_a   1.000
_cell.length_b   1.000
_cell.length_c   1.000
_cell.angle_alpha   90.00
_cell.angle_beta   90.00
_cell.angle_gamma   90.00
#
_symmetry.space_group_name_H-M   'P 1'
#
loop_
_entity.id
_entity.type
_entity.pdbx_description
1 polymer ?
#
loop_
_entity_poly.entity_id
_entity_poly.type
_entity_poly.pdbx_seq_one_letter_code
_entity_poly.pdbx_strand_id
1 'polypeptide(L)'
;MASNWPLGAADLRKALDYQVGQDDAGELTLYMSAACERIDKKTGRRSEPTRHEVDGKVPVVFLLAARKLAKLWWTQDKRTNRTGRQTGDEIDPSEGVGGVDLPRVVAGMLADYPDRLYPVETP
;
A
#
# COMPACT_ATOMS: atom_id res chain seq x y z
N MET A 1 19.49 0.05 -3.30
CA MET A 1 18.89 0.51 -4.58
C MET A 1 17.62 1.26 -4.23
N ALA A 2 17.49 2.52 -4.64
CA ALA A 2 16.25 3.26 -4.43
C ALA A 2 15.19 2.64 -5.36
N SER A 3 14.22 1.94 -4.78
CA SER A 3 13.05 1.48 -5.52
C SER A 3 12.32 2.72 -6.06
N ASN A 4 12.06 2.76 -7.37
CA ASN A 4 11.42 3.90 -8.03
C ASN A 4 9.90 3.86 -7.80
N TRP A 5 9.49 3.94 -6.53
CA TRP A 5 8.07 3.90 -6.17
C TRP A 5 7.36 5.15 -6.69
N PRO A 6 6.13 5.03 -7.19
CA PRO A 6 5.36 6.17 -7.72
C PRO A 6 4.91 7.14 -6.61
N LEU A 7 5.07 6.77 -5.34
CA LEU A 7 4.70 7.56 -4.17
C LEU A 7 5.79 7.44 -3.09
N GLY A 8 5.95 8.49 -2.29
CA GLY A 8 6.93 8.53 -1.19
C GLY A 8 6.35 9.05 0.13
N ALA A 9 7.23 9.33 1.09
CA ALA A 9 6.83 9.83 2.42
C ALA A 9 5.98 11.10 2.37
N ALA A 10 6.27 12.03 1.44
CA ALA A 10 5.53 13.28 1.32
C ALA A 10 4.05 13.06 0.98
N ASP A 11 3.74 12.04 0.17
CA ASP A 11 2.37 11.69 -0.22
C ASP A 11 1.57 11.11 0.95
N LEU A 12 2.24 10.31 1.79
CA LEU A 12 1.65 9.75 3.01
C LEU A 12 1.43 10.83 4.05
N ARG A 13 2.45 11.67 4.28
CA ARG A 13 2.38 12.80 5.21
C ARG A 13 1.20 13.71 4.89
N LYS A 14 1.02 14.04 3.60
CA LYS A 14 -0.13 14.80 3.13
C LYS A 14 -1.46 14.06 3.33
N ALA A 15 -1.49 12.74 3.17
CA ALA A 15 -2.70 11.95 3.42
C ALA A 15 -3.08 11.86 4.91
N LEU A 16 -2.11 12.03 5.80
CA LEU A 16 -2.26 12.02 7.25
C LEU A 16 -2.49 13.41 7.85
N ASP A 17 -2.50 14.46 7.03
CA ASP A 17 -2.59 15.87 7.45
C ASP A 17 -1.49 16.29 8.46
N TYR A 18 -0.32 15.67 8.37
CA TYR A 18 0.83 15.98 9.21
C TYR A 18 1.61 17.19 8.69
N GLN A 19 2.01 18.09 9.59
CA GLN A 19 2.95 19.16 9.25
C GLN A 19 4.35 18.57 9.03
N VAL A 20 5.17 19.23 8.20
CA VAL A 20 6.56 18.82 7.95
C VAL A 20 7.31 18.77 9.28
N GLY A 21 7.92 17.63 9.60
CA GLY A 21 8.73 17.46 10.81
C GLY A 21 7.94 17.00 12.04
N GLN A 22 6.62 16.80 11.92
CA GLN A 22 5.82 16.09 12.92
C GLN A 22 5.75 14.57 12.66
N ASP A 23 6.47 14.11 11.65
CA ASP A 23 6.40 12.78 11.09
C ASP A 23 7.77 12.09 11.05
N ASP A 24 7.78 10.77 11.22
CA ASP A 24 8.96 9.96 10.95
C ASP A 24 9.01 9.69 9.43
N ALA A 25 9.71 10.56 8.70
CA ALA A 25 9.82 10.46 7.24
C ALA A 25 10.42 9.11 6.78
N GLY A 26 11.26 8.49 7.61
CA GLY A 26 11.82 7.16 7.35
C GLY A 26 10.73 6.10 7.41
N GLU A 27 9.97 6.06 8.48
CA GLU A 27 8.84 5.11 8.59
C GLU A 27 7.76 5.38 7.53
N LEU A 28 7.39 6.64 7.27
CA LEU A 28 6.41 6.96 6.24
C LEU A 28 6.82 6.43 4.86
N THR A 29 8.13 6.47 4.55
CA THR A 29 8.67 5.89 3.32
C THR A 29 8.47 4.37 3.29
N LEU A 30 8.72 3.68 4.41
CA LEU A 30 8.54 2.23 4.51
C LEU A 30 7.08 1.83 4.29
N TYR A 31 6.14 2.50 4.96
CA TYR A 31 4.70 2.23 4.80
C TYR A 31 4.22 2.47 3.38
N MET A 32 4.67 3.54 2.74
CA MET A 32 4.30 3.84 1.36
C MET A 32 4.88 2.80 0.39
N SER A 33 6.15 2.45 0.56
CA SER A 33 6.83 1.42 -0.24
C SER A 33 6.12 0.08 -0.13
N ALA A 34 5.79 -0.34 1.08
CA ALA A 34 5.08 -1.59 1.34
C ALA A 34 3.67 -1.59 0.70
N ALA A 35 2.96 -0.46 0.73
CA ALA A 35 1.64 -0.36 0.11
C ALA A 35 1.72 -0.47 -1.42
N CYS A 36 2.69 0.19 -2.04
CA CYS A 36 2.96 0.07 -3.47
C CYS A 36 3.34 -1.38 -3.85
N GLU A 37 4.21 -2.02 -3.07
CA GLU A 37 4.58 -3.43 -3.26
C GLU A 37 3.38 -4.36 -3.22
N ARG A 38 2.47 -4.13 -2.27
CA ARG A 38 1.29 -4.97 -2.09
C ARG A 38 0.32 -4.86 -3.26
N ILE A 39 0.16 -3.67 -3.82
CA ILE A 39 -0.68 -3.43 -4.99
C ILE A 39 -0.08 -4.10 -6.23
N ASP A 40 1.23 -4.00 -6.43
CA ASP A 40 1.89 -4.76 -7.50
C ASP A 40 1.71 -6.25 -7.31
N LYS A 41 1.79 -6.70 -6.05
CA LYS A 41 1.62 -8.11 -5.73
C LYS A 41 0.25 -8.62 -6.14
N LYS A 42 -0.79 -7.83 -5.90
CA LYS A 42 -2.21 -8.15 -6.16
C LYS A 42 -2.64 -7.96 -7.61
N THR A 43 -1.89 -7.15 -8.36
CA THR A 43 -2.24 -6.80 -9.74
C THR A 43 -1.20 -7.35 -10.73
N GLY A 44 -0.24 -8.17 -10.27
CA GLY A 44 0.76 -8.84 -11.09
C GLY A 44 1.80 -7.92 -11.75
N ARG A 45 2.18 -6.81 -11.11
CA ARG A 45 3.07 -5.77 -11.69
C ARG A 45 4.36 -5.61 -10.90
N ARG A 46 5.09 -6.71 -10.71
CA ARG A 46 6.23 -6.79 -9.76
C ARG A 46 7.61 -6.54 -10.35
N SER A 47 7.71 -6.29 -11.66
CA SER A 47 8.99 -6.19 -12.37
C SER A 47 9.24 -4.80 -12.96
N GLU A 48 10.42 -4.26 -12.72
CA GLU A 48 10.94 -3.09 -13.42
C GLU A 48 11.16 -3.39 -14.92
N PRO A 49 11.09 -2.40 -15.83
CA PRO A 49 10.83 -0.97 -15.58
C PRO A 49 9.34 -0.59 -15.64
N THR A 50 8.45 -1.50 -16.04
CA THR A 50 7.00 -1.25 -16.20
C THR A 50 6.21 -1.50 -14.92
N ARG A 51 6.90 -1.39 -13.79
CA ARG A 51 6.32 -1.62 -12.47
C ARG A 51 5.20 -0.62 -12.24
N HIS A 52 4.09 -1.05 -11.63
CA HIS A 52 2.88 -0.23 -11.43
C HIS A 52 2.17 0.25 -12.71
N GLU A 53 2.59 -0.16 -13.91
CA GLU A 53 2.04 0.37 -15.16
C GLU A 53 0.96 -0.50 -15.81
N VAL A 54 0.03 0.19 -16.48
CA VAL A 54 -0.95 -0.33 -17.43
C VAL A 54 -0.80 0.50 -18.69
N ASP A 55 -0.49 -0.15 -19.80
CA ASP A 55 -0.27 0.52 -21.10
C ASP A 55 0.73 1.69 -21.03
N GLY A 56 1.82 1.49 -20.27
CA GLY A 56 2.90 2.48 -20.12
C GLY A 56 2.59 3.66 -19.19
N LYS A 57 1.53 3.57 -18.38
CA LYS A 57 1.15 4.61 -17.42
C LYS A 57 0.78 4.02 -16.07
N VAL A 58 1.09 4.71 -14.98
CA VAL A 58 0.60 4.35 -13.64
C VAL A 58 -0.85 4.82 -13.49
N PRO A 59 -1.83 3.91 -13.30
CA PRO A 59 -3.21 4.31 -13.11
C PRO A 59 -3.38 5.15 -11.84
N VAL A 60 -4.17 6.22 -11.93
CA VAL A 60 -4.49 7.08 -10.78
C VAL A 60 -5.13 6.27 -9.65
N VAL A 61 -5.94 5.26 -9.98
CA VAL A 61 -6.53 4.34 -9.01
C VAL A 61 -5.49 3.60 -8.17
N PHE A 62 -4.33 3.23 -8.74
CA PHE A 62 -3.26 2.58 -7.98
C PHE A 62 -2.65 3.54 -6.95
N LEU A 63 -2.45 4.80 -7.34
CA LEU A 63 -1.95 5.83 -6.43
C LEU A 63 -2.92 6.07 -5.27
N LEU A 64 -4.22 6.15 -5.55
CA LEU A 64 -5.25 6.32 -4.53
C LEU A 64 -5.35 5.10 -3.60
N ALA A 65 -5.30 3.90 -4.17
CA ALA A 65 -5.29 2.65 -3.43
C ALA A 65 -4.07 2.55 -2.50
N ALA A 66 -2.88 2.90 -3.00
CA ALA A 66 -1.63 2.86 -2.24
C ALA A 66 -1.67 3.84 -1.06
N ARG A 67 -2.09 5.09 -1.30
CA ARG A 67 -2.24 6.11 -0.25
C ARG A 67 -3.24 5.67 0.82
N LYS A 68 -4.36 5.07 0.42
CA LYS A 68 -5.38 4.58 1.35
C LYS A 68 -4.88 3.42 2.20
N LEU A 69 -4.19 2.46 1.58
CA LEU A 69 -3.61 1.31 2.25
C LEU A 69 -2.52 1.72 3.25
N ALA A 70 -1.57 2.56 2.82
CA ALA A 70 -0.50 3.06 3.68
C ALA A 70 -1.05 3.86 4.87
N LYS A 71 -2.06 4.71 4.64
CA LYS A 71 -2.74 5.46 5.71
C LYS A 71 -3.40 4.52 6.72
N LEU A 72 -4.10 3.49 6.24
CA LEU A 72 -4.75 2.51 7.11
C LEU A 72 -3.72 1.81 8.00
N TRP A 73 -2.68 1.25 7.40
CA TRP A 73 -1.62 0.55 8.09
C TRP A 73 -0.88 1.42 9.12
N TRP A 74 -0.52 2.65 8.75
CA TRP A 74 0.04 3.61 9.69
C TRP A 74 -0.88 3.86 10.88
N THR A 75 -2.17 4.10 10.60
CA THR A 75 -3.15 4.38 11.65
C THR A 75 -3.34 3.18 12.58
N GLN A 76 -3.36 1.96 12.03
CA GLN A 76 -3.47 0.73 12.81
C GLN A 76 -2.24 0.55 13.71
N ASP A 77 -1.03 0.63 13.16
CA ASP A 77 0.20 0.44 13.93
C ASP A 77 0.35 1.50 15.04
N LYS A 78 0.13 2.78 14.73
CA LYS A 78 0.21 3.84 15.75
C LYS A 78 -0.93 3.80 16.77
N ARG A 79 -2.10 3.25 16.43
CA ARG A 79 -3.21 3.05 17.39
C ARG A 79 -2.92 1.87 18.33
N THR A 80 -2.39 0.77 17.82
CA THR A 80 -2.00 -0.40 18.63
C THR A 80 -0.88 -0.03 19.62
N ASN A 81 0.07 0.81 19.21
CA ASN A 81 1.17 1.27 20.07
C ASN A 81 0.76 2.33 21.11
N ARG A 82 -0.37 3.05 20.93
CA ARG A 82 -0.83 4.09 21.87
C ARG A 82 -1.77 3.60 22.96
N THR A 83 -2.39 2.44 22.78
CA THR A 83 -3.35 1.90 23.75
C THR A 83 -3.24 0.39 23.74
N GLY A 84 -2.73 -0.20 24.84
CA GLY A 84 -2.99 -1.60 25.19
C GLY A 84 -4.46 -1.87 25.51
N ARG A 85 -5.38 -1.31 24.73
CA ARG A 85 -6.82 -1.35 24.94
C ARG A 85 -7.48 -1.80 23.65
N GLN A 86 -7.87 -3.07 23.66
CA GLN A 86 -8.89 -3.66 22.81
C GLN A 86 -10.15 -2.78 22.85
N THR A 87 -10.27 -1.80 21.98
CA THR A 87 -11.58 -1.23 21.63
C THR A 87 -12.16 -2.12 20.55
N GLY A 88 -12.95 -3.13 20.96
CA GLY A 88 -14.08 -3.82 20.31
C GLY A 88 -14.13 -4.16 18.81
N ASP A 89 -13.42 -3.44 17.95
CA ASP A 89 -13.13 -3.85 16.58
C ASP A 89 -11.84 -4.66 16.64
N GLU A 90 -11.98 -5.97 16.83
CA GLU A 90 -10.88 -6.90 16.57
C GLU A 90 -10.45 -6.69 15.11
N ILE A 91 -9.31 -6.04 14.94
CA ILE A 91 -8.72 -5.82 13.63
C ILE A 91 -8.31 -7.21 13.14
N ASP A 92 -8.92 -7.66 12.06
CA ASP A 92 -8.60 -8.94 11.46
C ASP A 92 -7.08 -8.96 11.14
N PRO A 93 -6.31 -9.97 11.59
CA PRO A 93 -4.90 -10.12 11.30
C PRO A 93 -4.57 -10.08 9.80
N SER A 94 -5.55 -10.36 8.94
CA SER A 94 -5.44 -10.24 7.48
C SER A 94 -5.42 -8.80 6.94
N GLU A 95 -5.73 -7.79 7.76
CA GLU A 95 -5.76 -6.38 7.34
C GLU A 95 -4.54 -5.54 7.80
N GLY A 96 -3.63 -6.11 8.61
CA GLY A 96 -2.40 -5.44 9.05
C GLY A 96 -1.32 -5.31 7.97
N VAL A 97 -0.19 -4.66 8.30
CA VAL A 97 0.99 -4.63 7.42
C VAL A 97 1.48 -6.06 7.22
N GLY A 98 1.35 -6.58 6.00
CA GLY A 98 1.71 -7.97 5.67
C GLY A 98 0.55 -8.97 5.71
N GLY A 99 -0.69 -8.52 5.92
CA GLY A 99 -1.89 -9.33 5.83
C GLY A 99 -2.07 -10.03 4.48
N VAL A 100 -2.64 -11.25 4.51
CA VAL A 100 -2.78 -12.14 3.35
C VAL A 100 -3.72 -11.57 2.29
N ASP A 101 -4.66 -10.70 2.68
CA ASP A 101 -5.62 -10.05 1.79
C ASP A 101 -5.50 -8.52 1.79
N LEU A 102 -6.08 -7.88 0.78
CA LEU A 102 -6.23 -6.42 0.77
C LEU A 102 -7.54 -6.06 1.47
N PRO A 103 -7.58 -4.95 2.24
CA PRO A 103 -8.84 -4.44 2.79
C PRO A 103 -9.88 -4.30 1.68
N ARG A 104 -11.14 -4.67 1.98
CA ARG A 104 -12.22 -4.77 0.98
C ARG A 104 -12.35 -3.56 0.07
N VAL A 105 -12.18 -2.35 0.62
CA VAL A 105 -12.28 -1.12 -0.15
C VAL A 105 -11.14 -0.97 -1.15
N VAL A 106 -9.92 -1.34 -0.78
CA VAL A 106 -8.76 -1.31 -1.67
C VAL A 106 -8.88 -2.42 -2.73
N ALA A 107 -9.33 -3.62 -2.34
CA ALA A 107 -9.62 -4.70 -3.27
C ALA A 107 -10.68 -4.30 -4.32
N GLY A 108 -11.76 -3.63 -3.89
CA GLY A 108 -12.80 -3.12 -4.78
C GLY A 108 -12.30 -2.05 -5.76
N MET A 109 -11.40 -1.17 -5.33
CA MET A 109 -10.77 -0.17 -6.23
C MET A 109 -9.92 -0.83 -7.32
N LEU A 110 -9.31 -1.98 -7.01
CA LEU A 110 -8.41 -2.70 -7.91
C LEU A 110 -9.11 -3.82 -8.69
N ALA A 111 -10.44 -3.96 -8.57
CA ALA A 111 -11.19 -5.06 -9.17
C ALA A 111 -11.04 -5.13 -10.71
N ASP A 112 -10.96 -3.97 -11.36
CA ASP A 112 -10.77 -3.87 -12.82
C ASP A 112 -9.32 -4.17 -13.27
N TYR A 113 -8.42 -4.38 -12.31
CA TYR A 113 -7.00 -4.65 -12.54
C TYR A 113 -6.63 -6.02 -11.95
N PRO A 114 -7.13 -7.13 -12.51
CA PRO A 114 -6.78 -8.46 -12.03
C PRO A 114 -5.27 -8.68 -12.07
N ASP A 115 -4.79 -9.64 -11.27
CA ASP A 115 -3.41 -10.11 -11.36
C ASP A 115 -3.08 -10.38 -12.82
N ARG A 116 -1.98 -9.83 -13.34
CA ARG A 116 -1.41 -10.33 -14.59
C ARG A 116 -1.21 -11.83 -14.39
N LEU A 117 -2.06 -12.63 -15.02
CA LEU A 117 -1.76 -14.03 -15.27
C LEU A 117 -0.52 -14.00 -16.17
N TYR A 118 0.66 -13.98 -15.56
CA TYR A 118 1.84 -14.36 -16.32
C TYR A 118 1.52 -15.75 -16.88
N PRO A 119 1.72 -16.01 -18.18
CA PRO A 119 1.71 -17.37 -18.65
C PRO A 119 2.71 -18.11 -17.76
N VAL A 120 2.24 -19.19 -17.13
CA VAL A 120 3.09 -20.15 -16.46
C VAL A 120 4.25 -20.40 -17.41
N GLU A 121 5.49 -20.12 -16.99
CA GLU A 121 6.64 -20.55 -17.76
C GLU A 121 6.52 -22.08 -17.86
N THR A 122 5.98 -22.54 -18.99
CA THR A 122 5.97 -23.96 -19.34
C THR A 122 7.43 -24.37 -19.42
N PRO A 123 7.88 -25.36 -18.62
CA PRO A 123 9.23 -25.89 -18.73
C PRO A 123 9.48 -26.54 -20.10
#